data_AF-V4LTA2-F1
#
_entry.id   AF-V4LTA2-F1
#
_cell.length_a   1.000
_cell.length_b   1.000
_cell.length_c   1.000
_cell.angle_alpha   90.00
_cell.angle_beta   90.00
_cell.angle_gamma   90.00
#
_symmetry.space_group_name_H-M   'P 1'
#
loop_
_entity.id
_entity.type
_entity.pdbx_description
1 polymer ?
#
loop_
_entity_poly.entity_id
_entity_poly.type
_entity_poly.pdbx_seq_one_letter_code
_entity_poly.pdbx_strand_id
1 'polypeptide(L)'
;MDSGDLLDHRISAVSAVSLSSSADAEPIIGCSVSLSTQLLAVLSLLTINPFSKLAAEDFSGDTQPFTTRFLGDYDSYSFPSSSHQARNRVHEYVKRFARNYATFITHIAFCRCEMPLALLGFVTSLAFWELLRFCSDRWEFDRHPVIRRILVRVAQCATMSLLTYLNVQMAMLYVLAISYTLVILHGGFRNLSVSKKPS
;
A
#
# COMPACT_ATOMS: atom_id res chain seq x y z
N MET A 1 -11.34 73.57 -42.65
CA MET A 1 -10.46 73.67 -41.48
C MET A 1 -10.49 72.30 -40.84
N ASP A 2 -9.48 71.43 -40.87
CA ASP A 2 -8.13 71.36 -41.45
C ASP A 2 -7.70 69.90 -41.10
N SER A 3 -7.61 68.94 -42.03
CA SER A 3 -6.40 68.45 -42.73
C SER A 3 -5.06 68.52 -41.95
N GLY A 4 -4.33 67.39 -41.94
CA GLY A 4 -2.91 67.27 -41.53
C GLY A 4 -2.74 66.85 -40.06
N ASP A 5 -1.95 65.85 -39.66
CA ASP A 5 -0.67 65.45 -40.22
C ASP A 5 -0.46 63.93 -40.26
N LEU A 6 -0.29 63.51 -41.50
CA LEU A 6 0.24 62.27 -42.00
C LEU A 6 1.73 62.55 -42.28
N LEU A 7 2.62 61.74 -41.66
CA LEU A 7 3.99 61.43 -42.11
C LEU A 7 5.04 62.56 -42.10
N ASP A 8 6.03 62.41 -41.22
CA ASP A 8 7.42 62.72 -41.56
C ASP A 8 8.32 61.49 -41.36
N HIS A 9 8.56 60.82 -42.49
CA HIS A 9 9.83 60.27 -42.99
C HIS A 9 11.10 60.79 -42.25
N ARG A 10 12.22 60.08 -42.02
CA ARG A 10 12.96 59.09 -42.83
C ARG A 10 14.34 58.95 -42.19
N ILE A 11 14.79 57.76 -41.79
CA ILE A 11 16.22 57.38 -41.84
C ILE A 11 16.32 55.91 -42.25
N SER A 12 17.03 55.66 -43.34
CA SER A 12 17.33 54.36 -43.94
C SER A 12 18.36 53.55 -43.14
N ALA A 13 18.09 52.24 -43.08
CA ALA A 13 18.98 51.07 -43.18
C ALA A 13 20.47 51.17 -42.77
N VAL A 14 20.90 50.30 -41.84
CA VAL A 14 21.91 49.24 -42.06
C VAL A 14 21.75 48.16 -40.97
N SER A 15 21.89 46.90 -41.40
CA SER A 15 21.83 45.62 -40.69
C SER A 15 22.36 45.56 -39.26
N ALA A 16 21.61 44.86 -38.40
CA ALA A 16 22.18 44.07 -37.31
C ALA A 16 21.44 42.75 -37.18
N VAL A 17 22.07 41.71 -37.73
CA VAL A 17 22.13 40.31 -37.27
C VAL A 17 20.97 39.82 -36.40
N SER A 18 20.22 38.90 -36.99
CA SER A 18 19.41 37.88 -36.32
C SER A 18 20.10 37.25 -35.11
N LEU A 19 19.47 37.33 -33.94
CA LEU A 19 19.53 36.27 -32.93
C LEU A 19 18.10 35.92 -32.52
N SER A 20 17.62 34.80 -33.06
CA SER A 20 16.44 34.09 -32.59
C SER A 20 16.61 33.77 -31.10
N SER A 21 15.83 34.39 -30.23
CA SER A 21 15.60 33.88 -28.87
C SER A 21 14.37 32.98 -28.89
N SER A 22 14.50 31.85 -29.59
CA SER A 22 13.68 30.68 -29.31
C SER A 22 14.15 30.11 -27.96
N ALA A 23 13.64 30.67 -26.87
CA ALA A 23 13.70 30.04 -25.55
C ALA A 23 12.57 29.00 -25.44
N ASP A 24 12.54 28.04 -26.38
CA ASP A 24 11.74 26.83 -26.26
C ASP A 24 12.56 25.80 -25.50
N ALA A 25 12.62 25.96 -24.17
CA ALA A 25 13.33 25.03 -23.32
C ALA A 25 12.63 24.78 -21.98
N GLU A 26 11.29 24.78 -21.87
CA GLU A 26 10.63 24.21 -20.67
C GLU A 26 9.24 23.58 -20.91
N PRO A 27 9.21 22.32 -21.39
CA PRO A 27 8.16 21.36 -21.00
C PRO A 27 8.72 20.20 -20.15
N ILE A 28 10.05 20.01 -20.16
CA ILE A 28 10.71 18.84 -19.55
C ILE A 28 10.86 19.00 -18.02
N ILE A 29 11.14 20.22 -17.55
CA ILE A 29 11.32 20.51 -16.11
C ILE A 29 9.98 20.42 -15.37
N GLY A 30 8.90 21.01 -15.89
CA GLY A 30 7.57 20.91 -15.30
C GLY A 30 7.00 19.48 -15.26
N CYS A 31 7.22 18.70 -16.33
CA CYS A 31 6.81 17.30 -16.38
C CYS A 31 7.57 16.44 -15.35
N SER A 32 8.89 16.63 -15.24
CA SER A 32 9.74 15.90 -14.27
C SER A 32 9.40 16.24 -12.82
N VAL A 33 9.05 17.50 -12.53
CA VAL A 33 8.61 17.94 -11.21
C VAL A 33 7.24 17.36 -10.86
N SER A 34 6.30 17.30 -11.81
CA SER A 34 5.00 16.64 -11.58
C SER A 34 5.14 15.13 -11.35
N LEU A 35 5.98 14.44 -12.12
CA LEU A 35 6.20 13.00 -11.95
C LEU A 35 6.92 12.68 -10.63
N SER A 36 7.92 13.47 -10.25
CA SER A 36 8.64 13.28 -8.98
C SER A 36 7.75 13.52 -7.77
N THR A 37 6.87 14.52 -7.80
CA THR A 37 5.90 14.79 -6.72
C THR A 37 4.83 13.70 -6.63
N GLN A 38 4.34 13.19 -7.76
CA GLN A 38 3.43 12.04 -7.80
C GLN A 38 4.11 10.76 -7.28
N LEU A 39 5.36 10.50 -7.67
CA LEU A 39 6.14 9.38 -7.16
C LEU A 39 6.34 9.50 -5.65
N LEU A 40 6.69 10.70 -5.16
CA LEU A 40 6.86 10.95 -3.73
C LEU A 40 5.54 10.76 -2.97
N ALA A 41 4.40 11.13 -3.58
CA ALA A 41 3.08 10.89 -3.01
C ALA A 41 2.79 9.38 -2.88
N VAL A 42 3.09 8.58 -3.90
CA VAL A 42 2.94 7.11 -3.87
C VAL A 42 3.90 6.49 -2.86
N LEU A 43 5.18 6.89 -2.86
CA LEU A 43 6.18 6.42 -1.89
C LEU A 43 5.79 6.76 -0.44
N SER A 44 5.15 7.92 -0.23
CA SER A 44 4.65 8.29 1.10
C SER A 44 3.59 7.33 1.64
N LEU A 45 2.92 6.55 0.78
CA LEU A 45 1.94 5.56 1.18
C LEU A 45 2.57 4.33 1.84
N LEU A 46 3.83 4.00 1.54
CA LEU A 46 4.53 2.90 2.22
C LEU A 46 4.80 3.20 3.70
N THR A 47 4.71 4.47 4.11
CA THR A 47 4.97 4.89 5.50
C THR A 47 3.69 5.03 6.33
N ILE A 48 2.51 4.85 5.73
CA ILE A 48 1.26 4.99 6.47
C ILE A 48 0.75 3.67 7.01
N ASN A 49 0.03 3.75 8.13
CA ASN A 49 -0.82 2.67 8.61
C ASN A 49 -2.24 2.85 8.03
N PRO A 50 -2.62 2.11 6.96
CA PRO A 50 -3.92 2.27 6.31
C PRO A 50 -5.10 1.88 7.22
N PHE A 51 -4.83 1.11 8.27
CA PHE A 51 -5.83 0.57 9.19
C PHE A 51 -6.03 1.42 10.45
N SER A 52 -5.30 2.54 10.59
CA SER A 52 -5.31 3.39 11.78
C SER A 52 -6.68 4.02 12.11
N LYS A 53 -7.58 4.10 11.14
CA LYS A 53 -8.93 4.68 11.27
C LYS A 53 -10.06 3.65 11.19
N LEU A 54 -9.72 2.36 11.18
CA LEU A 54 -10.72 1.29 11.18
C LEU A 54 -11.24 1.08 12.59
N ALA A 55 -12.55 0.89 12.68
CA ALA A 55 -13.23 0.48 13.90
C ALA A 55 -14.01 -0.82 13.65
N ALA A 56 -14.43 -1.51 14.72
CA ALA A 56 -15.06 -2.83 14.60
C ALA A 56 -16.39 -2.76 13.82
N GLU A 57 -17.11 -1.64 13.95
CA GLU A 57 -18.35 -1.36 13.24
C GLU A 57 -18.19 -1.36 11.71
N ASP A 58 -17.02 -0.99 11.19
CA ASP A 58 -16.75 -0.94 9.75
C ASP A 58 -16.77 -2.33 9.09
N PHE A 59 -16.61 -3.40 9.88
CA PHE A 59 -16.72 -4.78 9.41
C PHE A 59 -18.14 -5.35 9.50
N SER A 60 -18.98 -4.76 10.34
CA SER A 60 -20.34 -5.24 10.65
C SER A 60 -21.41 -4.67 9.71
N GLY A 61 -21.11 -3.59 8.99
CA GLY A 61 -22.05 -2.94 8.07
C GLY A 61 -22.33 -3.71 6.78
N ASP A 62 -23.37 -3.27 6.06
CA ASP A 62 -23.71 -3.79 4.74
C ASP A 62 -22.55 -3.61 3.77
N THR A 63 -22.06 -4.73 3.26
CA THR A 63 -20.88 -4.75 2.40
C THR A 63 -21.28 -4.54 0.96
N GLN A 64 -20.64 -3.58 0.30
CA GLN A 64 -20.86 -3.38 -1.13
C GLN A 64 -20.29 -4.55 -1.92
N PRO A 65 -20.97 -4.98 -3.01
CA PRO A 65 -20.58 -6.14 -3.77
C PRO A 65 -19.15 -6.03 -4.32
N PHE A 66 -18.48 -7.18 -4.42
CA PHE A 66 -17.12 -7.36 -4.91
C PHE A 66 -17.05 -7.25 -6.46
N THR A 67 -17.71 -6.24 -7.02
CA THR A 67 -17.86 -6.06 -8.48
C THR A 67 -17.32 -4.69 -8.91
N THR A 68 -17.87 -4.09 -9.96
CA THR A 68 -17.48 -2.77 -10.51
C THR A 68 -17.36 -1.68 -9.44
N ARG A 69 -18.06 -1.80 -8.32
CA ARG A 69 -18.02 -0.80 -7.25
C ARG A 69 -16.78 -0.89 -6.37
N PHE A 70 -16.23 -2.09 -6.17
CA PHE A 70 -14.97 -2.30 -5.48
C PHE A 70 -13.81 -2.07 -6.44
N LEU A 71 -13.77 -2.78 -7.58
CA LEU A 71 -12.67 -2.71 -8.55
C LEU A 71 -12.64 -1.43 -9.38
N GLY A 72 -13.78 -0.75 -9.54
CA GLY A 72 -13.88 0.47 -10.34
C GLY A 72 -13.77 0.24 -11.84
N ASP A 73 -14.29 1.20 -12.61
CA ASP A 73 -14.01 1.31 -14.05
C ASP A 73 -12.68 2.05 -14.28
N TYR A 74 -12.12 2.00 -15.49
CA TYR A 74 -10.84 2.63 -15.82
C TYR A 74 -10.79 4.12 -15.43
N ASP A 75 -11.88 4.86 -15.67
CA ASP A 75 -11.98 6.29 -15.36
C ASP A 75 -12.04 6.61 -13.85
N SER A 76 -12.19 5.59 -13.01
CA SER A 76 -12.24 5.76 -11.56
C SER A 76 -10.86 5.85 -10.90
N TYR A 77 -9.79 5.67 -11.67
CA TYR A 77 -8.40 5.74 -11.23
C TYR A 77 -7.75 7.07 -11.62
N SER A 78 -7.03 7.70 -10.69
CA SER A 78 -6.13 8.83 -11.00
C SER A 78 -4.92 8.86 -10.08
N PHE A 79 -3.83 9.45 -10.58
CA PHE A 79 -2.67 9.72 -9.75
C PHE A 79 -2.98 10.78 -8.68
N PRO A 80 -2.53 10.59 -7.43
CA PRO A 80 -2.69 11.60 -6.40
C PRO A 80 -1.81 12.81 -6.70
N SER A 81 -2.37 14.01 -6.55
CA SER A 81 -1.65 15.28 -6.74
C SER A 81 -0.78 15.63 -5.54
N SER A 82 -1.00 15.01 -4.37
CA SER A 82 -0.18 15.20 -3.17
C SER A 82 -0.22 13.99 -2.24
N SER A 83 0.80 13.85 -1.38
CA SER A 83 0.88 12.81 -0.34
C SER A 83 -0.33 12.84 0.60
N HIS A 84 -0.78 14.02 1.01
CA HIS A 84 -1.94 14.15 1.89
C HIS A 84 -3.23 13.65 1.21
N GLN A 85 -3.43 14.00 -0.07
CA GLN A 85 -4.57 13.52 -0.84
C GLN A 85 -4.52 12.00 -1.00
N ALA A 86 -3.35 11.42 -1.33
CA ALA A 86 -3.16 9.97 -1.46
C ALA A 86 -3.54 9.24 -0.16
N ARG A 87 -3.07 9.76 0.98
CA ARG A 87 -3.35 9.18 2.31
C ARG A 87 -4.83 9.24 2.64
N ASN A 88 -5.50 10.37 2.39
CA ASN A 88 -6.93 10.49 2.65
C ASN A 88 -7.76 9.54 1.79
N ARG A 89 -7.38 9.38 0.52
CA ARG A 89 -7.99 8.38 -0.39
C ARG A 89 -7.90 6.97 0.20
N VAL A 90 -6.70 6.53 0.60
CA VAL A 90 -6.50 5.21 1.20
C VAL A 90 -7.39 5.01 2.42
N HIS A 91 -7.38 5.93 3.39
CA HIS A 91 -8.16 5.75 4.62
C HIS A 91 -9.67 5.71 4.37
N GLU A 92 -10.18 6.55 3.47
CA GLU A 92 -11.61 6.56 3.14
C GLU A 92 -12.04 5.25 2.45
N TYR A 93 -11.24 4.78 1.49
CA TYR A 93 -11.53 3.53 0.77
C TYR A 93 -11.36 2.29 1.64
N VAL A 94 -10.32 2.25 2.49
CA VAL A 94 -10.11 1.16 3.45
C VAL A 94 -11.29 1.07 4.41
N LYS A 95 -11.77 2.22 4.92
CA LYS A 95 -12.96 2.24 5.78
C LYS A 95 -14.21 1.75 5.05
N ARG A 96 -14.46 2.27 3.85
CA ARG A 96 -15.66 1.95 3.08
C ARG A 96 -15.74 0.50 2.62
N PHE A 97 -14.60 -0.12 2.33
CA PHE A 97 -14.50 -1.46 1.80
C PHE A 97 -13.76 -2.42 2.75
N ALA A 98 -13.81 -2.14 4.06
CA ALA A 98 -13.08 -2.88 5.10
C ALA A 98 -13.31 -4.40 4.99
N ARG A 99 -14.58 -4.82 4.84
CA ARG A 99 -14.95 -6.23 4.70
C ARG A 99 -14.49 -6.84 3.37
N ASN A 100 -14.52 -6.10 2.25
CA ASN A 100 -13.97 -6.59 0.98
C ASN A 100 -12.46 -6.78 1.06
N TYR A 101 -11.72 -5.84 1.66
CA TYR A 101 -10.29 -6.02 1.89
C TYR A 101 -10.02 -7.20 2.81
N ALA A 102 -10.78 -7.37 3.90
CA ALA A 102 -10.63 -8.54 4.78
C ALA A 102 -10.83 -9.84 4.02
N THR A 103 -11.92 -9.99 3.25
CA THR A 103 -12.17 -11.19 2.43
C THR A 103 -11.07 -11.43 1.41
N PHE A 104 -10.57 -10.39 0.75
CA PHE A 104 -9.50 -10.50 -0.24
C PHE A 104 -8.15 -10.91 0.39
N ILE A 105 -7.79 -10.32 1.52
CA ILE A 105 -6.57 -10.67 2.29
C ILE A 105 -6.67 -12.11 2.78
N THR A 106 -7.84 -12.52 3.30
CA THR A 106 -8.10 -13.91 3.69
C THR A 106 -7.98 -14.86 2.50
N HIS A 107 -8.49 -14.48 1.33
CA HIS A 107 -8.38 -15.29 0.13
C HIS A 107 -6.91 -15.42 -0.35
N ILE A 108 -6.13 -14.33 -0.36
CA ILE A 108 -4.69 -14.39 -0.64
C ILE A 108 -3.99 -15.29 0.37
N ALA A 109 -4.29 -15.12 1.66
CA ALA A 109 -3.71 -15.95 2.70
C ALA A 109 -4.04 -17.43 2.46
N PHE A 110 -5.29 -17.76 2.15
CA PHE A 110 -5.74 -19.11 1.84
C PHE A 110 -5.02 -19.69 0.62
N CYS A 111 -5.01 -18.98 -0.52
CA CYS A 111 -4.31 -19.41 -1.74
C CYS A 111 -2.80 -19.57 -1.54
N ARG A 112 -2.19 -18.79 -0.65
CA ARG A 112 -0.78 -18.95 -0.28
C ARG A 112 -0.55 -20.08 0.72
N CYS A 113 -1.53 -20.35 1.58
CA CYS A 113 -1.57 -21.48 2.51
C CYS A 113 -1.93 -22.82 1.85
N GLU A 114 -2.46 -22.83 0.62
CA GLU A 114 -2.60 -24.05 -0.20
C GLU A 114 -1.26 -24.73 -0.53
N MET A 115 -0.12 -24.09 -0.20
CA MET A 115 1.14 -24.81 0.01
C MET A 115 1.09 -25.51 1.39
N PRO A 116 0.78 -26.83 1.45
CA PRO A 116 0.45 -27.52 2.70
C PRO A 116 1.57 -27.48 3.75
N LEU A 117 2.82 -27.26 3.31
CA LEU A 117 3.99 -27.23 4.18
C LEU A 117 4.02 -26.07 5.17
N ALA A 118 3.55 -24.88 4.78
CA ALA A 118 3.64 -23.70 5.64
C ALA A 118 2.62 -23.75 6.78
N LEU A 119 1.38 -24.13 6.45
CA LEU A 119 0.33 -24.34 7.44
C LEU A 119 0.67 -25.52 8.36
N LEU A 120 1.16 -26.63 7.78
CA LEU A 120 1.61 -27.79 8.56
C LEU A 120 2.73 -27.39 9.52
N GLY A 121 3.67 -26.55 9.10
CA GLY A 121 4.73 -26.03 9.96
C GLY A 121 4.24 -25.21 11.13
N PHE A 122 3.28 -24.32 10.88
CA PHE A 122 2.67 -23.53 11.93
C PHE A 122 1.89 -24.41 12.91
N VAL A 123 1.03 -25.30 12.42
CA VAL A 123 0.21 -26.19 13.27
C VAL A 123 1.08 -27.19 14.05
N THR A 124 2.11 -27.77 13.42
CA THR A 124 3.05 -28.68 14.10
C THR A 124 3.87 -27.95 15.16
N SER A 125 4.25 -26.68 14.93
CA SER A 125 4.93 -25.90 15.97
C SER A 125 4.05 -25.66 17.20
N LEU A 126 2.76 -25.39 17.00
CA LEU A 126 1.78 -25.26 18.09
C LEU A 126 1.58 -26.59 18.81
N ALA A 127 1.38 -27.68 18.07
CA ALA A 127 1.22 -29.02 18.64
C ALA A 127 2.46 -29.47 19.42
N PHE A 128 3.65 -29.17 18.91
CA PHE A 128 4.92 -29.43 19.60
C PHE A 128 5.02 -28.63 20.90
N TRP A 129 4.59 -27.36 20.89
CA TRP A 129 4.56 -26.54 22.08
C TRP A 129 3.59 -27.07 23.14
N GLU A 130 2.39 -27.51 22.73
CA GLU A 130 1.41 -28.14 23.63
C GLU A 130 1.92 -29.47 24.20
N LEU A 131 2.60 -30.28 23.37
CA LEU A 131 3.23 -31.52 23.83
C LEU A 131 4.34 -31.24 24.85
N LEU A 132 5.15 -30.21 24.62
CA LEU A 132 6.18 -29.79 25.58
C LEU A 132 5.57 -29.30 26.89
N ARG A 133 4.47 -28.54 26.83
CA ARG A 133 3.72 -28.09 28.01
C ARG A 133 3.18 -29.30 28.77
N PHE A 134 2.52 -30.23 28.08
CA PHE A 134 2.01 -31.45 28.68
C PHE A 134 3.12 -32.30 29.34
N CYS A 135 4.28 -32.42 28.69
CA CYS A 135 5.45 -33.09 29.26
C CYS A 135 5.99 -32.35 30.49
N SER A 136 6.02 -31.00 30.45
CA SER A 136 6.43 -30.17 31.59
C SER A 136 5.53 -30.37 32.81
N ASP A 137 4.22 -30.39 32.58
CA ASP A 137 3.22 -30.56 33.62
C ASP A 137 3.26 -32.00 34.19
N ARG A 138 3.41 -33.01 33.33
CA ARG A 138 3.42 -34.43 33.73
C ARG A 138 4.66 -34.82 34.54
N TRP A 139 5.82 -34.25 34.22
CA TRP A 139 7.09 -34.59 34.87
C TRP A 139 7.47 -33.65 36.03
N GLU A 140 6.58 -32.72 36.40
CA GLU A 140 6.84 -31.68 37.41
C GLU A 140 8.18 -30.96 37.19
N PHE A 141 8.55 -30.67 35.92
CA PHE A 141 9.81 -29.97 35.63
C PHE A 141 9.88 -28.56 36.25
N ASP A 142 8.77 -28.06 36.80
CA ASP A 142 8.71 -26.88 37.65
C ASP A 142 9.52 -26.97 38.95
N ARG A 143 9.78 -28.18 39.48
CA ARG A 143 10.69 -28.36 40.62
C ARG A 143 12.16 -28.05 40.28
N HIS A 144 12.52 -28.05 38.99
CA HIS A 144 13.90 -27.87 38.54
C HIS A 144 14.02 -26.69 37.55
N PRO A 145 14.28 -25.46 38.05
CA PRO A 145 14.27 -24.24 37.23
C PRO A 145 15.32 -24.25 36.10
N VAL A 146 16.40 -25.02 36.25
CA VAL A 146 17.44 -25.18 35.22
C VAL A 146 16.93 -26.03 34.05
N ILE A 147 16.27 -27.15 34.33
CA ILE A 147 15.72 -28.06 33.31
C ILE A 147 14.65 -27.33 32.51
N ARG A 148 13.76 -26.59 33.18
CA ARG A 148 12.73 -25.77 32.52
C ARG A 148 13.35 -24.74 31.58
N ARG A 149 14.40 -24.03 31.99
CA ARG A 149 15.12 -23.06 31.13
C ARG A 149 15.74 -23.71 29.90
N ILE A 150 16.38 -24.88 30.07
CA ILE A 150 16.97 -25.63 28.96
C ILE A 150 15.89 -26.09 27.99
N LEU A 151 14.77 -26.62 28.50
CA LEU A 151 13.65 -27.10 27.69
C LEU A 151 13.04 -25.97 26.86
N VAL A 152 12.81 -24.79 27.45
CA VAL A 152 12.30 -23.61 26.74
C VAL A 152 13.28 -23.15 25.67
N ARG A 153 14.59 -23.13 25.96
CA ARG A 153 15.63 -22.80 24.97
C ARG A 153 15.63 -23.76 23.79
N VAL A 154 15.59 -25.08 24.05
CA VAL A 154 15.55 -26.11 23.01
C VAL A 154 14.26 -25.98 22.18
N ALA A 155 13.12 -25.75 22.83
CA ALA A 155 11.84 -25.54 22.18
C ALA A 155 11.83 -24.30 21.27
N GLN A 156 12.40 -23.18 21.74
CA GLN A 156 12.56 -21.96 20.95
C GLN A 156 13.46 -22.20 19.73
N CYS A 157 14.61 -22.86 19.91
CA CYS A 157 15.50 -23.21 18.80
C CYS A 157 14.79 -24.13 17.79
N ALA A 158 14.13 -25.21 18.25
CA ALA A 158 13.41 -26.14 17.39
C ALA A 158 12.29 -25.45 16.60
N THR A 159 11.51 -24.58 17.26
CA THR A 159 10.46 -23.79 16.63
C THR A 159 11.03 -22.84 15.59
N MET A 160 12.12 -22.13 15.90
CA MET A 160 12.79 -21.22 14.97
C MET A 160 13.31 -21.96 13.74
N SER A 161 13.97 -23.11 13.92
CA SER A 161 14.48 -23.93 12.83
C SER A 161 13.35 -24.50 11.97
N LEU A 162 12.27 -24.97 12.58
CA LEU A 162 11.10 -25.51 11.88
C LEU A 162 10.39 -24.44 11.04
N LEU A 163 10.17 -23.25 11.61
CA LEU A 163 9.55 -22.12 10.91
C LEU A 163 10.41 -21.60 9.74
N THR A 164 11.73 -21.62 9.91
CA THR A 164 12.70 -21.28 8.85
C THR A 164 12.71 -22.32 7.74
N TYR A 165 12.78 -23.62 8.10
CA TYR A 165 12.82 -24.72 7.13
C TYR A 165 11.56 -24.79 6.26
N LEU A 166 10.39 -24.55 6.88
CA LEU A 166 9.10 -24.59 6.18
C LEU A 166 8.76 -23.28 5.47
N ASN A 167 9.69 -22.33 5.46
CA ASN A 167 9.59 -21.05 4.78
C ASN A 167 8.31 -20.25 5.15
N VAL A 168 7.77 -20.49 6.35
CA VAL A 168 6.51 -19.90 6.84
C VAL A 168 6.65 -18.39 6.94
N GLN A 169 7.83 -17.92 7.37
CA GLN A 169 8.15 -16.51 7.46
C GLN A 169 8.04 -15.81 6.12
N MET A 170 8.61 -16.39 5.06
CA MET A 170 8.51 -15.81 3.72
C MET A 170 7.07 -15.86 3.19
N ALA A 171 6.33 -16.94 3.44
CA ALA A 171 4.93 -17.03 3.05
C ALA A 171 4.07 -15.93 3.71
N MET A 172 4.23 -15.72 5.02
CA MET A 172 3.57 -14.64 5.76
C MET A 172 3.99 -13.26 5.26
N LEU A 173 5.28 -13.04 5.00
CA LEU A 173 5.79 -11.80 4.43
C LEU A 173 5.21 -11.52 3.04
N TYR A 174 5.07 -12.54 2.19
CA TYR A 174 4.44 -12.39 0.88
C TYR A 174 2.95 -12.03 0.99
N VAL A 175 2.20 -12.75 1.82
CA VAL A 175 0.77 -12.45 2.04
C VAL A 175 0.63 -11.01 2.53
N LEU A 176 1.43 -10.60 3.52
CA LEU A 176 1.40 -9.25 4.06
C LEU A 176 1.81 -8.20 3.03
N ALA A 177 2.90 -8.42 2.29
CA ALA A 177 3.41 -7.47 1.30
C ALA A 177 2.45 -7.29 0.12
N ILE A 178 1.90 -8.38 -0.43
CA ILE A 178 0.94 -8.33 -1.55
C ILE A 178 -0.35 -7.65 -1.08
N SER A 179 -0.87 -8.06 0.08
CA SER A 179 -2.08 -7.46 0.67
C SER A 179 -1.92 -5.97 0.93
N TYR A 180 -0.81 -5.58 1.54
CA TYR A 180 -0.50 -4.19 1.86
C TYR A 180 -0.36 -3.32 0.61
N THR A 181 0.41 -3.82 -0.37
CA THR A 181 0.59 -3.13 -1.66
C THR A 181 -0.74 -2.96 -2.38
N LEU A 182 -1.58 -3.99 -2.42
CA LEU A 182 -2.87 -3.91 -3.07
C LEU A 182 -3.80 -2.91 -2.36
N VAL A 183 -3.89 -2.95 -1.04
CA VAL A 183 -4.71 -1.98 -0.27
C VAL A 183 -4.29 -0.55 -0.55
N ILE A 184 -2.99 -0.28 -0.55
CA ILE A 184 -2.43 1.05 -0.77
C ILE A 184 -2.59 1.51 -2.22
N LEU A 185 -2.31 0.64 -3.18
CA LEU A 185 -2.41 0.97 -4.60
C LEU A 185 -3.88 1.16 -4.99
N HIS A 186 -4.73 0.21 -4.61
CA HIS A 186 -6.15 0.27 -4.87
C HIS A 186 -6.78 1.50 -4.21
N GLY A 187 -6.55 1.72 -2.91
CA GLY A 187 -7.11 2.87 -2.19
C GLY A 187 -6.52 4.23 -2.57
N GLY A 188 -5.22 4.30 -2.90
CA GLY A 188 -4.52 5.55 -3.19
C GLY A 188 -4.81 6.10 -4.58
N PHE A 189 -5.01 5.21 -5.54
CA PHE A 189 -5.32 5.58 -6.92
C PHE A 189 -6.82 5.74 -7.17
N ARG A 190 -7.69 5.24 -6.28
CA ARG A 190 -9.13 5.43 -6.41
C ARG A 190 -9.53 6.89 -6.18
N ASN A 191 -10.30 7.44 -7.13
CA ASN A 191 -10.88 8.77 -7.02
C ASN A 191 -12.01 8.83 -5.99
N LEU A 192 -11.97 9.80 -5.05
CA LEU A 192 -13.07 10.06 -4.10
C LEU A 192 -14.29 10.69 -4.80
N SER A 193 -14.07 11.42 -5.90
CA SER A 193 -15.07 12.23 -6.60
C SER A 193 -16.24 11.45 -7.21
N VAL A 194 -16.04 10.17 -7.58
CA VAL A 194 -17.09 9.31 -8.17
C VAL A 194 -18.05 8.77 -7.11
N SER A 195 -17.79 9.04 -5.82
CA SER A 195 -18.65 8.58 -4.72
C SER A 195 -19.58 9.66 -4.15
N LYS A 196 -20.16 10.52 -4.99
CA LYS A 196 -21.38 11.20 -4.56
C LYS A 196 -22.52 10.19 -4.67
N LYS A 197 -23.08 9.83 -3.52
CA LYS A 197 -24.28 8.98 -3.38
C LYS A 197 -25.34 9.50 -4.37
N PRO A 198 -25.91 8.69 -5.29
CA PRO A 198 -27.21 9.04 -5.83
C PRO A 198 -28.18 9.01 -4.65
N SER A 199 -28.80 10.15 -4.40
CA SER A 199 -29.89 10.36 -3.45
C SER A 199 -31.04 9.38 -3.67
#